data_AF-A0A449IEN0-F1
#
_entry.id   AF-A0A449IEN0-F1
#
_cell.length_a   1.000
_cell.length_b   1.000
_cell.length_c   1.000
_cell.angle_alpha   90.00
_cell.angle_beta   90.00
_cell.angle_gamma   90.00
#
_symmetry.space_group_name_H-M   'P 1'
#
loop_
_entity.id
_entity.type
_entity.pdbx_description
1 polymer ?
#
loop_
_entity_poly.entity_id
_entity_poly.type
_entity_poly.pdbx_seq_one_letter_code
_entity_poly.pdbx_strand_id
1 'polypeptide(L)'
;MTYEPTQKGNPHRLTVKQHTFPKTSIARFAGQKGNVELFLKSLDRVIQAKPSNEIFCAERAWDQQAESGFMKNVEDDFQALAGRILDDDLVSFKEADLTVINEFYCLWNIRAIHKQDRVRISPFTWRIFSDCHVCTPRMSKSSWKKKASAPSKATSR
;
A
#
# COMPACT_ATOMS: atom_id res chain seq x y z
N MET A 1 -9.26 -12.87 18.40
CA MET A 1 -10.54 -12.15 18.30
C MET A 1 -11.16 -12.39 16.94
N THR A 2 -12.22 -13.20 16.87
CA THR A 2 -12.98 -13.47 15.64
C THR A 2 -14.15 -12.49 15.62
N TYR A 3 -14.21 -11.61 14.61
CA TYR A 3 -15.25 -10.59 14.52
C TYR A 3 -16.60 -11.21 14.16
N GLU A 4 -17.69 -10.67 14.70
CA GLU A 4 -19.03 -11.18 14.43
C GLU A 4 -19.36 -11.02 12.92
N PRO A 5 -19.89 -12.06 12.26
CA PRO A 5 -20.30 -11.94 10.87
C PRO A 5 -21.41 -10.89 10.73
N THR A 6 -21.45 -10.21 9.59
CA THR A 6 -22.54 -9.28 9.30
C THR A 6 -23.88 -10.00 9.29
N GLN A 7 -24.94 -9.34 9.75
CA GLN A 7 -26.31 -9.84 9.61
C GLN A 7 -26.62 -10.22 8.15
N LYS A 8 -27.53 -11.18 7.96
CA LYS A 8 -27.94 -11.64 6.62
C LYS A 8 -28.37 -10.43 5.76
N GLY A 9 -27.72 -10.28 4.61
CA GLY A 9 -27.97 -9.16 3.68
C GLY A 9 -27.22 -7.87 4.00
N ASN A 10 -26.39 -7.85 5.06
CA ASN A 10 -25.59 -6.69 5.48
C ASN A 10 -26.38 -5.37 5.44
N PRO A 11 -27.48 -5.24 6.22
CA PRO A 11 -28.39 -4.11 6.13
C PRO A 11 -27.70 -2.76 6.40
N HIS A 12 -26.66 -2.77 7.23
CA HIS A 12 -25.85 -1.60 7.56
C HIS A 12 -24.69 -1.35 6.57
N ARG A 13 -24.57 -2.15 5.50
CA ARG A 13 -23.55 -2.04 4.44
C ARG A 13 -22.12 -1.93 4.99
N LEU A 14 -21.84 -2.69 6.06
CA LEU A 14 -20.55 -2.73 6.72
C LEU A 14 -19.47 -3.27 5.78
N THR A 15 -18.28 -2.67 5.83
CA THR A 15 -17.12 -3.15 5.06
C THR A 15 -16.69 -4.52 5.58
N VAL A 16 -16.72 -5.54 4.72
CA VAL A 16 -16.32 -6.92 5.05
C VAL A 16 -14.86 -7.19 4.69
N LYS A 17 -14.39 -6.65 3.56
CA LYS A 17 -13.00 -6.75 3.10
C LYS A 17 -12.35 -5.38 3.27
N GLN A 18 -11.55 -5.24 4.32
CA GLN A 18 -10.92 -3.97 4.68
C GLN A 18 -9.45 -3.99 4.23
N HIS A 19 -8.98 -2.91 3.60
CA HIS A 19 -7.61 -2.82 3.12
C HIS A 19 -6.60 -2.77 4.28
N THR A 20 -5.61 -3.67 4.28
CA THR A 20 -4.54 -3.65 5.30
C THR A 20 -3.57 -2.49 5.07
N PHE A 21 -3.35 -2.14 3.80
CA PHE A 21 -2.55 -0.99 3.37
C PHE A 21 -3.41 -0.11 2.44
N PRO A 22 -3.32 1.23 2.53
CA PRO A 22 -4.23 2.11 1.80
C PRO A 22 -4.17 1.86 0.30
N LYS A 23 -5.35 1.76 -0.32
CA LYS A 23 -5.49 1.60 -1.78
C LYS A 23 -4.75 2.70 -2.54
N THR A 24 -4.80 3.94 -2.04
CA THR A 24 -4.10 5.10 -2.64
C THR A 24 -2.60 4.89 -2.65
N SER A 25 -2.02 4.41 -1.55
CA SER A 25 -0.58 4.08 -1.49
C SER A 25 -0.21 2.98 -2.49
N ILE A 26 -1.03 1.93 -2.62
CA ILE A 26 -0.79 0.85 -3.58
C ILE A 26 -0.86 1.37 -5.02
N ALA A 27 -1.83 2.24 -5.32
CA ALA A 27 -2.03 2.80 -6.65
C ALA A 27 -0.83 3.60 -7.16
N ARG A 28 0.02 4.15 -6.28
CA ARG A 28 1.26 4.83 -6.67
C ARG A 28 2.28 3.91 -7.35
N PHE A 29 2.19 2.60 -7.11
CA PHE A 29 3.01 1.58 -7.77
C PHE A 29 2.36 1.01 -9.04
N ALA A 30 1.16 1.47 -9.40
CA ALA A 30 0.47 0.94 -10.56
C ALA A 30 1.14 1.41 -11.86
N GLY A 31 1.42 0.48 -12.76
CA GLY A 31 1.92 0.81 -14.09
C GLY A 31 0.84 1.46 -14.97
N GLN A 32 1.17 1.72 -16.24
CA GLN A 32 0.26 2.38 -17.20
C GLN A 32 -1.11 1.68 -17.36
N LYS A 33 -1.17 0.37 -17.09
CA LYS A 33 -2.41 -0.42 -17.16
C LYS A 33 -3.26 -0.37 -15.88
N GLY A 34 -2.86 0.40 -14.86
CA GLY A 34 -3.56 0.52 -13.59
C GLY A 34 -3.41 -0.70 -12.66
N ASN A 35 -2.49 -1.60 -12.98
CA ASN A 35 -2.17 -2.79 -12.17
C ASN A 35 -0.81 -2.64 -11.50
N VAL A 36 -0.68 -3.25 -10.33
CA VAL A 36 0.59 -3.44 -9.63
C VAL A 36 1.12 -4.85 -9.84
N GLU A 37 2.45 -4.95 -9.92
CA GLU A 37 3.17 -6.22 -9.97
C GLU A 37 3.38 -6.76 -8.55
N LEU A 38 2.96 -7.99 -8.31
CA LEU A 38 3.13 -8.67 -7.04
C LEU A 38 3.93 -9.94 -7.24
N PHE A 39 5.01 -10.08 -6.49
CA PHE A 39 5.74 -11.33 -6.40
C PHE A 39 5.16 -12.19 -5.26
N LEU A 40 4.52 -13.29 -5.63
CA LEU A 40 3.96 -14.24 -4.67
C LEU A 40 5.03 -15.25 -4.27
N LYS A 41 5.64 -15.03 -3.11
CA LYS A 41 6.70 -15.92 -2.57
C LYS A 41 6.27 -17.39 -2.48
N SER A 42 5.01 -17.67 -2.13
CA SER A 42 4.50 -19.05 -1.98
C SER A 42 4.38 -19.81 -3.30
N LEU A 43 4.21 -19.09 -4.41
CA LEU A 43 4.03 -19.66 -5.75
C LEU A 43 5.22 -19.38 -6.67
N ASP A 44 6.27 -18.74 -6.13
CA ASP A 44 7.46 -18.28 -6.84
C ASP A 44 7.16 -17.62 -8.20
N ARG A 45 6.12 -16.77 -8.24
CA ARG A 45 5.65 -16.16 -9.49
C ARG A 45 5.21 -14.71 -9.33
N VAL A 46 5.28 -13.97 -10.43
CA VAL A 46 4.74 -12.60 -10.52
C VAL A 46 3.30 -12.65 -11.01
N ILE A 47 2.41 -11.90 -10.35
CA ILE A 47 1.05 -11.64 -10.80
C ILE A 47 0.81 -10.15 -10.96
N GLN A 48 -0.22 -9.80 -11.73
CA GLN A 48 -0.71 -8.43 -11.87
C GLN A 48 -2.04 -8.31 -11.14
N ALA A 49 -2.18 -7.30 -10.28
CA ALA A 49 -3.41 -7.07 -9.54
C ALA A 49 -3.80 -5.59 -9.56
N LYS A 50 -5.09 -5.31 -9.55
CA LYS A 50 -5.58 -3.94 -9.32
C LYS A 50 -5.32 -3.54 -7.86
N PRO A 51 -5.05 -2.26 -7.55
CA PRO A 51 -4.92 -1.79 -6.17
C PRO A 51 -6.12 -2.12 -5.26
N SER A 52 -7.32 -2.30 -5.83
CA SER A 52 -8.53 -2.69 -5.11
C SER A 52 -8.72 -4.20 -4.97
N ASN A 53 -7.74 -5.02 -5.35
CA ASN A 53 -7.86 -6.47 -5.28
C ASN A 53 -7.85 -6.95 -3.83
N GLU A 54 -8.67 -7.95 -3.53
CA GLU A 54 -8.84 -8.50 -2.17
C GLU A 54 -7.56 -9.12 -1.59
N ILE A 55 -6.53 -9.41 -2.40
CA ILE A 55 -5.22 -9.84 -1.91
C ILE A 55 -4.58 -8.83 -0.93
N PHE A 56 -4.94 -7.55 -1.07
CA PHE A 56 -4.52 -6.45 -0.20
C PHE A 56 -5.43 -6.24 1.01
N CYS A 57 -6.55 -6.96 1.08
CA CYS A 57 -7.53 -6.84 2.15
C CYS A 57 -7.28 -7.90 3.23
N ALA A 58 -7.81 -7.61 4.41
CA ALA A 58 -8.12 -8.57 5.45
C ALA A 58 -9.64 -8.68 5.57
N GLU A 59 -10.11 -9.81 6.10
CA GLU A 59 -11.49 -9.88 6.59
C GLU A 59 -11.65 -8.97 7.79
N ARG A 60 -12.87 -8.40 7.93
CA ARG A 60 -13.21 -7.37 8.92
C ARG A 60 -12.47 -7.56 10.24
N ALA A 61 -11.47 -6.72 10.45
CA ALA A 61 -10.52 -6.80 11.56
C ALA A 61 -10.71 -5.65 12.55
N TRP A 62 -11.28 -4.52 12.10
CA TRP A 62 -11.61 -3.37 12.94
C TRP A 62 -13.06 -2.92 12.71
N ASP A 63 -13.61 -2.21 13.70
CA ASP A 63 -14.98 -1.71 13.61
C ASP A 63 -15.12 -0.59 12.55
N GLN A 64 -16.37 -0.30 12.16
CA GLN A 64 -16.65 0.70 11.13
C GLN A 64 -16.26 2.11 11.58
N GLN A 65 -16.41 2.42 12.87
CA GLN A 65 -16.17 3.75 13.42
C GLN A 65 -14.68 4.09 13.41
N ALA A 66 -13.84 3.12 13.74
CA ALA A 66 -12.40 3.18 13.63
C ALA A 66 -11.98 3.32 12.15
N GLU A 67 -12.58 2.53 11.25
CA GLU A 67 -12.28 2.59 9.80
C GLU A 67 -12.62 3.96 9.21
N SER A 68 -13.82 4.48 9.45
CA SER A 68 -14.30 5.72 8.83
C SER A 68 -13.91 6.98 9.60
N GLY A 69 -13.46 6.83 10.85
CA GLY A 69 -13.08 7.92 11.74
C GLY A 69 -11.56 8.08 11.82
N PHE A 70 -10.99 7.73 12.97
CA PHE A 70 -9.59 8.00 13.28
C PHE A 70 -8.61 7.39 12.27
N MET A 71 -8.81 6.14 11.85
CA MET A 71 -7.88 5.50 10.90
C MET A 71 -7.88 6.19 9.54
N LYS A 72 -9.04 6.65 9.08
CA LYS A 72 -9.16 7.39 7.82
C LYS A 72 -8.39 8.71 7.89
N ASN A 73 -8.47 9.44 9.01
CA ASN A 73 -7.74 10.70 9.17
C ASN A 73 -6.23 10.47 9.09
N VAL A 74 -5.71 9.46 9.81
CA VAL A 74 -4.29 9.07 9.75
C VAL A 74 -3.86 8.71 8.33
N GLU A 75 -4.70 7.98 7.58
CA GLU A 75 -4.43 7.66 6.18
C GLU A 75 -4.42 8.89 5.28
N ASP A 76 -5.39 9.78 5.42
CA ASP A 76 -5.53 11.00 4.61
C ASP A 76 -4.33 11.95 4.83
N ASP A 77 -3.94 12.15 6.09
CA ASP A 77 -2.76 12.96 6.45
C ASP A 77 -1.48 12.39 5.86
N PHE A 78 -1.32 11.06 5.93
CA PHE A 78 -0.19 10.39 5.30
C PHE A 78 -0.22 10.52 3.76
N GLN A 79 -1.39 10.42 3.13
CA GLN A 79 -1.48 10.61 1.67
C GLN A 79 -1.11 12.02 1.24
N ALA A 80 -1.49 13.03 2.01
CA ALA A 80 -1.14 14.42 1.76
C ALA A 80 0.38 14.62 1.88
N LEU A 81 1.01 14.08 2.92
CA LEU A 81 2.46 14.10 3.08
C LEU A 81 3.16 13.35 1.93
N ALA A 82 2.69 12.16 1.57
CA ALA A 82 3.25 11.39 0.46
C ALA A 82 3.13 12.11 -0.89
N GLY A 83 2.07 12.88 -1.11
CA GLY A 83 1.93 13.76 -2.26
C GLY A 83 3.04 14.81 -2.29
N ARG A 84 3.20 15.57 -1.20
CA ARG A 84 4.25 16.59 -1.07
C ARG A 84 5.66 16.04 -1.30
N ILE A 85 5.97 14.85 -0.78
CA ILE A 85 7.28 14.20 -1.00
C ILE A 85 7.54 13.93 -2.48
N LEU A 86 6.52 13.52 -3.22
CA LEU A 86 6.65 13.18 -4.64
C LEU A 86 6.65 14.41 -5.56
N ASP A 87 5.94 15.46 -5.18
CA ASP A 87 5.74 16.64 -6.02
C ASP A 87 6.78 17.74 -5.76
N ASP A 88 7.20 17.95 -4.51
CA ASP A 88 8.01 19.11 -4.09
C ASP A 88 9.50 18.79 -3.87
N ASP A 89 9.95 17.57 -4.19
CA ASP A 89 11.33 17.11 -3.97
C ASP A 89 11.81 17.43 -2.53
N LEU A 90 10.93 17.15 -1.56
CA LEU A 90 11.05 17.61 -0.17
C LEU A 90 12.42 17.22 0.43
N VAL A 91 13.26 18.23 0.68
CA VAL A 91 14.65 18.02 1.13
C VAL A 91 14.75 17.76 2.65
N SER A 92 13.74 18.14 3.44
CA SER A 92 13.73 17.92 4.89
C SER A 92 12.33 17.72 5.48
N PHE A 93 12.27 16.89 6.52
CA PHE A 93 11.07 16.63 7.31
C PHE A 93 11.02 17.57 8.52
N LYS A 94 9.82 18.07 8.84
CA LYS A 94 9.54 18.77 10.09
C LYS A 94 9.00 17.78 11.13
N GLU A 95 9.02 18.15 12.40
CA GLU A 95 8.45 17.34 13.49
C GLU A 95 7.00 16.91 13.21
N ALA A 96 6.17 17.80 12.65
CA ALA A 96 4.80 17.46 12.26
C ALA A 96 4.74 16.36 11.17
N ASP A 97 5.66 16.36 10.21
CA ASP A 97 5.71 15.33 9.17
C ASP A 97 6.13 13.97 9.79
N LEU A 98 7.03 13.99 10.78
CA LEU A 98 7.45 12.79 11.52
C LEU A 98 6.30 12.20 12.34
N THR A 99 5.46 13.05 12.97
CA THR A 99 4.24 12.59 13.66
C THR A 99 3.32 11.83 12.71
N VAL A 100 3.04 12.39 11.52
CA VAL A 100 2.20 11.74 10.50
C VAL A 100 2.79 10.39 10.06
N ILE A 101 4.11 10.33 9.82
CA ILE A 101 4.79 9.08 9.46
C ILE A 101 4.64 8.03 10.57
N ASN A 102 4.85 8.42 11.82
CA ASN A 102 4.79 7.52 12.97
C ASN A 102 3.37 6.99 13.21
N GLU A 103 2.36 7.86 13.15
CA GLU A 103 0.96 7.47 13.32
C GLU A 103 0.53 6.48 12.23
N PHE A 104 0.89 6.76 10.97
CA PHE A 104 0.61 5.86 9.88
C PHE A 104 1.34 4.52 10.02
N TYR A 105 2.62 4.55 10.42
CA TYR A 105 3.39 3.34 10.68
C TYR A 105 2.77 2.48 11.78
N CYS A 106 2.37 3.09 12.91
CA CYS A 106 1.69 2.40 13.99
C CYS A 106 0.39 1.75 13.52
N LEU A 107 -0.44 2.48 12.78
CA LEU A 107 -1.68 1.97 12.21
C LEU A 107 -1.42 0.77 11.29
N TRP A 108 -0.50 0.92 10.34
CA TRP A 108 -0.18 -0.15 9.40
C TRP A 108 0.39 -1.39 10.09
N ASN A 109 1.27 -1.22 11.08
CA ASN A 109 1.85 -2.31 11.84
C ASN A 109 0.78 -3.12 12.59
N ILE A 110 -0.15 -2.45 13.27
CA ILE A 110 -1.27 -3.10 13.97
C ILE A 110 -2.13 -3.91 12.98
N ARG A 111 -2.43 -3.34 11.80
CA ARG A 111 -3.20 -4.03 10.75
C ARG A 111 -2.43 -5.23 10.18
N ALA A 112 -1.13 -5.11 9.98
CA ALA A 112 -0.28 -6.18 9.47
C ALA A 112 -0.21 -7.37 10.45
N ILE A 113 -0.05 -7.09 11.74
CA ILE A 113 -0.06 -8.11 12.81
C ILE A 113 -1.42 -8.81 12.84
N HIS A 114 -2.53 -8.07 12.85
CA HIS A 114 -3.86 -8.67 12.84
C HIS A 114 -4.14 -9.54 11.61
N LYS A 115 -3.63 -9.16 10.44
CA LYS A 115 -3.72 -9.99 9.23
C LYS A 115 -2.96 -11.32 9.41
N GLN A 116 -1.79 -11.30 10.04
CA GLN A 116 -0.99 -12.50 10.31
C GLN A 116 -1.62 -13.43 11.36
N ASP A 117 -2.20 -12.88 12.42
CA ASP A 117 -2.79 -13.68 13.51
C ASP A 117 -4.00 -14.51 13.06
N ARG A 118 -4.75 -14.06 12.05
CA ARG A 118 -5.86 -14.83 11.44
C ARG A 118 -5.38 -15.97 10.55
N VAL A 119 -4.13 -15.92 10.08
CA VAL A 119 -3.51 -16.91 9.20
C VAL A 119 -2.89 -18.08 9.98
N ARG A 120 -2.83 -17.98 11.33
CA ARG A 120 -2.28 -19.01 12.23
C ARG A 120 -3.18 -20.23 12.49
N ILE A 121 -4.40 -20.30 11.93
CA ILE A 121 -5.28 -21.50 11.98
C ILE A 121 -5.20 -22.29 10.65
N SER A 122 -4.00 -22.43 10.10
CA SER A 122 -3.67 -23.40 9.04
C SER A 122 -2.16 -23.62 9.09
N PRO A 123 -1.65 -24.87 9.11
CA PRO A 123 -0.21 -25.14 9.19
C PRO A 123 0.57 -24.74 7.92
N PHE A 124 -0.08 -24.05 6.98
CA PHE A 124 0.43 -23.76 5.66
C PHE A 124 0.32 -22.27 5.32
N THR A 125 1.02 -21.38 6.04
CA THR A 125 1.38 -20.06 5.47
C THR A 125 2.45 -19.37 6.29
N TRP A 126 3.57 -19.12 5.62
CA TRP A 126 4.82 -18.60 6.16
C TRP A 126 4.73 -17.19 6.73
N ARG A 127 5.67 -16.94 7.64
CA ARG A 127 6.24 -15.68 8.15
C ARG A 127 6.43 -14.65 7.02
N ILE A 128 5.42 -13.82 6.79
CA ILE A 128 5.41 -12.74 5.79
C ILE A 128 5.47 -11.43 6.58
N PHE A 129 6.49 -10.60 6.38
CA PHE A 129 6.64 -9.24 6.94
C PHE A 129 7.33 -9.01 8.30
N SER A 130 8.13 -9.96 8.83
CA SER A 130 9.18 -9.60 9.82
C SER A 130 10.53 -9.24 9.17
N ASP A 131 10.72 -9.62 7.90
CA ASP A 131 11.93 -9.32 7.11
C ASP A 131 11.63 -8.29 6.04
N CYS A 132 10.98 -7.17 6.41
CA CYS A 132 10.84 -6.03 5.52
C CYS A 132 12.14 -5.20 5.52
N HIS A 133 13.26 -5.84 5.16
CA HIS A 133 14.30 -5.13 4.42
C HIS A 133 13.68 -4.83 3.06
N VAL A 134 13.15 -3.62 2.93
CA VAL A 134 13.05 -2.84 1.69
C VAL A 134 12.60 -3.67 0.48
N CYS A 135 11.35 -3.45 0.05
CA CYS A 135 11.00 -3.55 -1.37
C CYS A 135 12.08 -2.85 -2.18
N THR A 136 13.07 -3.59 -2.68
CA THR A 136 13.96 -3.11 -3.70
C THR A 136 13.18 -3.27 -4.99
N PRO A 137 12.72 -2.17 -5.63
CA PRO A 137 12.25 -2.29 -7.00
C PRO A 137 13.45 -2.78 -7.80
N ARG A 138 13.38 -4.01 -8.33
CA ARG A 138 14.34 -4.49 -9.32
C ARG A 138 14.05 -3.73 -10.62
N MET A 139 14.46 -2.48 -10.68
CA MET A 139 14.49 -1.71 -11.92
C MET A 139 15.52 -2.35 -12.85
N SER A 140 15.06 -2.84 -14.00
CA SER A 140 15.93 -3.25 -15.08
C SER A 140 16.74 -2.04 -15.58
N LYS A 141 18.08 -2.14 -15.52
CA LYS A 141 19.05 -1.09 -15.92
C LYS A 141 18.94 -0.65 -17.40
N SER A 142 18.08 -1.25 -18.21
CA SER A 142 17.99 -0.99 -19.65
C SER A 142 17.12 0.22 -20.03
N SER A 143 16.36 0.82 -19.12
CA SER A 143 15.43 1.91 -19.48
C SER A 143 15.97 3.34 -19.33
N TRP A 144 17.15 3.55 -18.72
CA TRP A 144 17.69 4.89 -18.48
C TRP A 144 18.52 5.47 -19.63
N LYS A 145 18.98 4.65 -20.60
CA LYS A 145 19.89 5.13 -21.67
C LYS A 145 19.21 5.70 -22.93
N LYS A 146 17.88 5.82 -22.99
CA LYS A 146 17.18 6.30 -24.21
C LYS A 146 16.59 7.72 -24.13
N LYS A 147 16.78 8.48 -23.05
CA LYS A 147 16.27 9.87 -22.94
C LYS A 147 17.35 10.96 -22.85
N ALA A 148 18.63 10.62 -23.07
CA ALA A 148 19.73 11.58 -23.04
C ALA A 148 20.56 11.54 -24.32
N SER A 149 19.92 11.64 -25.50
CA SER A 149 20.63 11.95 -26.76
C SER A 149 19.66 12.50 -27.81
N ALA A 150 19.46 13.82 -27.83
CA ALA A 150 19.00 14.52 -29.03
C ALA A 150 19.65 15.92 -29.04
N PRO A 151 20.66 16.17 -29.89
CA PRO A 151 21.23 17.50 -30.05
C PRO A 151 20.23 18.39 -30.83
N SER A 152 20.00 19.60 -30.32
CA SER A 152 19.24 20.64 -31.02
C SER A 152 19.99 21.01 -32.31
N LYS A 153 19.35 20.79 -33.46
CA LYS A 153 19.84 21.34 -34.73
C LYS A 153 19.72 22.86 -34.69
N ALA A 154 20.86 23.53 -34.77
CA ALA A 154 20.97 24.93 -35.15
C ALA A 154 20.31 25.15 -36.52
N THR A 155 19.45 26.17 -36.62
CA THR A 155 18.96 26.66 -37.91
C THR A 155 19.55 28.05 -38.12
N SER A 156 20.49 28.14 -39.06
CA SER A 156 20.98 29.39 -39.64
C SER A 156 19.93 29.95 -40.60
N ARG A 157 19.62 31.24 -40.50
CA ARG A 157 19.37 32.13 -41.63
C ARG A 157 19.52 33.57 -41.19
#